data_AF-A0A7C1SXQ3-F1
#
_entry.id   AF-A0A7C1SXQ3-F1
#
_cell.length_a   1.000
_cell.length_b   1.000
_cell.length_c   1.000
_cell.angle_alpha   90.00
_cell.angle_beta   90.00
_cell.angle_gamma   90.00
#
_symmetry.space_group_name_H-M   'P 1'
#
loop_
_entity.id
_entity.type
_entity.pdbx_description
1 polymer ?
#
loop_
_entity_poly.entity_id
_entity_poly.type
_entity_poly.pdbx_seq_one_letter_code
_entity_poly.pdbx_strand_id
1 'polypeptide(L)'
;MAIEDLIKKHTSYEPRPETKLIKKAYSFAEVAHMGQKRLSGEDLIDHVLAVADILTEVRADSVTIAASLLHDILEESNLGKEALAQEFGEEIASLVEGLTTIKKVSGKTVSGKEKDWENLRHLILATVHDPR
;
A
#
# COMPACT_ATOMS: atom_id res chain seq x y z
N MET A 1 -13.54 -5.17 4.88
CA MET A 1 -12.79 -6.45 4.91
C MET A 1 -11.93 -6.44 6.16
N ALA A 2 -11.72 -7.56 6.85
CA ALA A 2 -10.81 -7.58 8.00
C ALA A 2 -9.36 -7.86 7.57
N ILE A 3 -8.37 -7.40 8.34
CA ILE A 3 -6.96 -7.69 8.07
C ILE A 3 -6.66 -9.20 8.12
N GLU A 4 -7.42 -9.95 8.93
CA GLU A 4 -7.35 -11.41 9.01
C GLU A 4 -7.73 -12.08 7.68
N ASP A 5 -8.71 -11.54 6.97
CA ASP A 5 -9.14 -12.07 5.67
C ASP A 5 -8.04 -11.87 4.62
N LEU A 6 -7.42 -10.68 4.61
CA LEU A 6 -6.28 -10.35 3.74
C LEU A 6 -5.11 -11.30 4.00
N ILE A 7 -4.73 -11.49 5.27
CA ILE A 7 -3.65 -12.40 5.66
C ILE A 7 -3.96 -13.83 5.24
N LYS A 8 -5.20 -14.28 5.45
CA LYS A 8 -5.63 -15.62 5.03
C LYS A 8 -5.49 -15.79 3.52
N LYS A 9 -5.95 -14.83 2.71
CA LYS A 9 -5.76 -14.84 1.25
C LYS A 9 -4.27 -14.89 0.89
N HIS A 10 -3.44 -14.02 1.48
CA HIS A 10 -2.01 -13.96 1.20
C HIS A 10 -1.30 -15.30 1.50
N THR A 11 -1.56 -15.88 2.68
CA THR A 11 -0.97 -17.17 3.09
C THR A 11 -1.39 -18.35 2.22
N SER A 12 -2.45 -18.22 1.42
CA SER A 12 -2.91 -19.29 0.54
C SER A 12 -2.06 -19.46 -0.72
N TYR A 13 -1.30 -18.43 -1.13
CA TYR A 13 -0.48 -18.47 -2.34
C TYR A 13 1.00 -18.19 -2.10
N GLU A 14 1.36 -17.42 -1.07
CA GLU A 14 2.75 -17.04 -0.79
C GLU A 14 3.48 -18.18 -0.08
N PRO A 15 4.57 -18.74 -0.65
CA PRO A 15 5.31 -19.83 -0.03
C PRO A 15 5.96 -19.49 1.31
N ARG A 16 6.34 -18.22 1.53
CA ARG A 16 6.99 -17.76 2.77
C ARG A 16 6.36 -16.48 3.29
N PRO A 17 5.12 -16.53 3.80
CA PRO A 17 4.36 -15.33 4.11
C PRO A 17 4.89 -14.65 5.37
N GLU A 18 5.31 -13.39 5.25
CA GLU A 18 5.72 -12.55 6.37
C GLU A 18 4.50 -11.89 7.04
N THR A 19 3.62 -12.70 7.60
CA THR A 19 2.37 -12.21 8.21
C THR A 19 2.58 -11.19 9.33
N LYS A 20 3.71 -11.25 10.04
CA LYS A 20 4.09 -10.25 11.06
C LYS A 20 4.36 -8.89 10.44
N LEU A 21 5.02 -8.85 9.28
CA LEU A 21 5.30 -7.62 8.55
C LEU A 21 3.99 -6.95 8.11
N ILE A 22 3.08 -7.73 7.53
CA ILE A 22 1.77 -7.25 7.07
C ILE A 22 0.95 -6.68 8.25
N LYS A 23 0.89 -7.40 9.38
CA LYS A 23 0.20 -6.90 10.59
C LYS A 23 0.82 -5.63 11.14
N LYS A 24 2.16 -5.54 11.15
CA LYS A 24 2.87 -4.34 11.59
C LYS A 24 2.53 -3.15 10.68
N ALA A 25 2.56 -3.35 9.36
CA ALA A 25 2.23 -2.32 8.39
C ALA A 25 0.79 -1.82 8.55
N TYR A 26 -0.17 -2.75 8.72
CA TYR A 26 -1.57 -2.41 8.99
C TYR A 26 -1.73 -1.59 10.27
N SER A 27 -1.16 -2.03 11.38
CA SER A 27 -1.27 -1.33 12.67
C SER A 27 -0.63 0.06 12.60
N PHE A 28 0.49 0.18 11.88
CA PHE A 28 1.17 1.45 11.69
C PHE A 28 0.33 2.42 10.84
N ALA A 29 -0.27 1.94 9.75
CA ALA A 29 -1.19 2.74 8.93
C ALA A 29 -2.45 3.15 9.72
N GLU A 30 -3.02 2.26 10.52
CA GLU A 30 -4.17 2.55 11.36
C GLU A 30 -3.87 3.68 12.37
N VAL A 31 -2.71 3.63 13.03
CA VAL A 31 -2.26 4.69 13.95
C VAL A 31 -1.96 5.99 13.20
N ALA A 32 -1.27 5.91 12.06
CA ALA A 32 -0.91 7.08 11.26
C ALA A 32 -2.13 7.83 10.71
N HIS A 33 -3.22 7.11 10.42
CA HIS A 33 -4.48 7.65 9.92
C HIS A 33 -5.57 7.74 10.99
N MET A 34 -5.24 7.56 12.26
CA MET A 34 -6.21 7.54 13.35
C MET A 34 -7.00 8.86 13.41
N GLY A 35 -8.32 8.77 13.29
CA GLY A 35 -9.22 9.93 13.29
C GLY A 35 -9.38 10.61 11.92
N GLN A 36 -8.73 10.11 10.86
CA GLN A 36 -8.92 10.59 9.49
C GLN A 36 -10.06 9.82 8.80
N LYS A 37 -11.01 10.58 8.24
CA LYS A 37 -12.10 10.05 7.42
C LYS A 37 -11.91 10.48 5.97
N ARG A 38 -12.28 9.61 5.02
CA ARG A 38 -12.38 9.99 3.61
C ARG A 38 -13.53 10.99 3.42
N LEU A 39 -13.52 11.69 2.29
CA LEU A 39 -14.64 12.54 1.85
C LEU A 39 -15.97 11.78 1.76
N SER A 40 -15.93 10.44 1.57
CA SER A 40 -17.10 9.54 1.60
C SER A 40 -17.65 9.27 3.00
N GLY A 41 -16.92 9.60 4.07
CA GLY A 41 -17.26 9.31 5.47
C GLY A 41 -16.70 7.99 6.03
N GLU A 42 -16.12 7.16 5.15
CA GLU A 42 -15.44 5.91 5.51
C GLU A 42 -14.08 6.17 6.15
N ASP A 43 -13.62 5.24 6.98
CA ASP A 43 -12.32 5.37 7.61
C ASP A 43 -11.22 5.11 6.58
N LEU A 44 -10.15 5.92 6.60
CA LEU A 44 -9.11 5.86 5.57
C LEU A 44 -8.45 4.47 5.48
N ILE A 45 -8.47 3.72 6.59
CA ILE A 45 -7.97 2.36 6.68
C ILE A 45 -8.69 1.37 5.73
N ASP A 46 -9.95 1.61 5.40
CA ASP A 46 -10.72 0.73 4.50
C ASP A 46 -10.18 0.78 3.05
N HIS A 47 -9.74 1.97 2.60
CA HIS A 47 -9.10 2.15 1.29
C HIS A 47 -7.78 1.36 1.21
N VAL A 48 -6.98 1.48 2.27
CA VAL A 48 -5.67 0.84 2.38
C VAL A 48 -5.82 -0.69 2.32
N LEU A 49 -6.82 -1.25 2.99
CA LEU A 49 -7.14 -2.68 2.92
C LEU A 49 -7.64 -3.12 1.54
N ALA A 50 -8.48 -2.31 0.89
CA ALA A 50 -9.00 -2.64 -0.45
C ALA A 50 -7.89 -2.70 -1.51
N VAL A 51 -6.93 -1.77 -1.47
CA VAL A 51 -5.76 -1.79 -2.35
C VAL A 51 -4.93 -3.06 -2.12
N ALA A 52 -4.64 -3.39 -0.86
CA ALA A 52 -3.89 -4.60 -0.52
C ALA A 52 -4.63 -5.87 -0.97
N ASP A 53 -5.96 -5.92 -0.87
CA ASP A 53 -6.76 -7.07 -1.31
C ASP A 53 -6.62 -7.31 -2.81
N ILE A 54 -6.65 -6.26 -3.62
CA ILE A 54 -6.45 -6.36 -5.07
C ILE A 54 -5.05 -6.91 -5.40
N LEU A 55 -4.05 -6.56 -4.59
CA LEU A 55 -2.70 -7.10 -4.76
C LEU A 55 -2.59 -8.59 -4.42
N THR A 56 -3.48 -9.11 -3.57
CA THR A 56 -3.57 -10.56 -3.35
C THR A 56 -4.09 -11.31 -4.59
N GLU A 57 -4.92 -10.68 -5.42
CA GLU A 57 -5.43 -11.30 -6.65
C GLU A 57 -4.33 -11.53 -7.69
N VAL A 58 -3.33 -10.65 -7.71
CA VAL A 58 -2.15 -10.76 -8.58
C VAL A 58 -0.98 -11.49 -7.90
N ARG A 59 -1.23 -12.08 -6.72
CA ARG A 59 -0.27 -12.86 -5.92
C ARG A 59 1.00 -12.08 -5.55
N ALA A 60 0.86 -10.83 -5.16
CA ALA A 60 1.99 -10.01 -4.71
C ALA A 60 2.65 -10.55 -3.43
N ASP A 61 3.96 -10.35 -3.29
CA ASP A 61 4.73 -10.81 -2.13
C ASP A 61 4.42 -10.01 -0.85
N SER A 62 4.94 -10.48 0.29
CA SER A 62 4.66 -9.85 1.59
C SER A 62 5.16 -8.40 1.69
N VAL A 63 6.27 -8.09 1.02
CA VAL A 63 6.87 -6.74 0.99
C VAL A 63 5.97 -5.77 0.23
N THR A 64 5.45 -6.20 -0.93
CA THR A 64 4.54 -5.42 -1.77
C THR A 64 3.20 -5.20 -1.07
N ILE A 65 2.65 -6.24 -0.42
CA ILE A 65 1.44 -6.09 0.40
C ILE A 65 1.68 -5.08 1.53
N ALA A 66 2.80 -5.19 2.25
CA ALA A 66 3.13 -4.25 3.33
C ALA A 66 3.32 -2.81 2.81
N ALA A 67 4.02 -2.61 1.71
CA ALA A 67 4.20 -1.29 1.09
C ALA A 67 2.86 -0.68 0.65
N SER A 68 1.94 -1.50 0.13
CA SER A 68 0.59 -1.03 -0.23
C SER A 68 -0.22 -0.58 0.98
N LEU A 69 -0.02 -1.20 2.14
CA LEU A 69 -0.66 -0.77 3.38
C LEU A 69 -0.11 0.58 3.89
N LEU A 70 1.09 0.98 3.45
CA LEU A 70 1.78 2.18 3.89
C LEU A 70 1.79 3.30 2.83
N HIS A 71 1.19 3.07 1.66
CA HIS A 71 1.44 3.87 0.45
C HIS A 71 1.11 5.37 0.59
N ASP A 72 0.11 5.71 1.39
CA ASP A 72 -0.36 7.10 1.57
C ASP A 72 0.29 7.79 2.79
N ILE A 73 1.13 7.10 3.57
CA ILE A 73 1.68 7.65 4.83
C ILE A 73 2.53 8.90 4.60
N LEU A 74 3.33 8.93 3.53
CA LEU A 74 4.18 10.09 3.23
C LEU A 74 3.40 11.32 2.73
N GLU A 75 2.12 11.16 2.37
CA GLU A 75 1.27 12.25 1.89
C GLU A 75 0.26 12.71 2.92
N GLU A 76 -0.33 11.77 3.66
CA GLU A 76 -1.49 12.02 4.53
C GLU A 76 -1.12 12.04 6.02
N SER A 77 0.16 11.79 6.37
CA SER A 77 0.65 11.83 7.75
C SER A 77 1.85 12.78 7.92
N ASN A 78 2.23 13.07 9.16
CA ASN A 78 3.42 13.87 9.47
C ASN A 78 4.72 13.03 9.49
N LEU A 79 4.68 11.78 9.03
CA LEU A 79 5.82 10.87 9.04
C LEU A 79 6.60 10.94 7.73
N GLY A 80 7.93 11.03 7.85
CA GLY A 80 8.85 11.04 6.71
C GLY A 80 9.34 9.64 6.31
N LYS A 81 10.09 9.59 5.21
CA LYS A 81 10.72 8.35 4.71
C LYS A 81 11.62 7.72 5.77
N GLU A 82 12.33 8.54 6.54
CA GLU A 82 13.26 8.10 7.56
C GLU A 82 12.57 7.29 8.66
N ALA A 83 11.34 7.67 9.03
CA ALA A 83 10.54 6.92 10.00
C ALA A 83 10.13 5.55 9.44
N LEU A 84 9.73 5.50 8.16
CA LEU A 84 9.43 4.22 7.50
C LEU A 84 10.68 3.33 7.39
N ALA A 85 11.84 3.90 7.06
CA ALA A 85 13.09 3.15 6.95
C ALA A 85 13.52 2.55 8.29
N GLN A 86 13.33 3.29 9.39
CA GLN A 86 13.60 2.77 10.74
C GLN A 86 12.66 1.63 11.13
N GLU A 87 11.38 1.73 10.78
CA GLU A 87 10.37 0.76 11.19
C GLU A 87 10.31 -0.48 10.29
N PHE A 88 10.51 -0.32 8.98
CA PHE A 88 10.27 -1.35 7.97
C PHE A 88 11.48 -1.66 7.09
N GLY A 89 12.57 -0.90 7.23
CA GLY A 89 13.77 -1.03 6.40
C GLY A 89 13.71 -0.17 5.13
N GLU A 90 14.88 0.01 4.51
CA GLU A 90 15.06 0.87 3.33
C GLU A 90 14.28 0.40 2.09
N GLU A 91 14.08 -0.91 1.94
CA GLU A 91 13.37 -1.47 0.79
C GLU A 91 11.91 -1.00 0.77
N ILE A 92 11.18 -1.18 1.87
CA ILE A 92 9.78 -0.75 1.98
C ILE A 92 9.67 0.77 1.93
N ALA A 93 10.57 1.49 2.61
CA ALA A 93 10.58 2.95 2.58
C ALA A 93 10.76 3.51 1.16
N SER A 94 11.64 2.89 0.37
CA SER A 94 11.88 3.28 -1.03
C SER A 94 10.70 2.94 -1.93
N LEU A 95 10.04 1.80 -1.72
CA LEU A 95 8.82 1.44 -2.46
C LEU A 95 7.69 2.46 -2.21
N VAL A 96 7.46 2.82 -0.94
CA VAL A 96 6.43 3.80 -0.56
C VAL A 96 6.74 5.19 -1.14
N GLU A 97 8.01 5.61 -1.09
CA GLU A 97 8.44 6.87 -1.72
C GLU A 97 8.24 6.86 -3.24
N GLY A 98 8.54 5.74 -3.90
CA GLY A 98 8.30 5.56 -5.33
C GLY A 98 6.82 5.72 -5.68
N LEU A 99 5.93 5.03 -4.95
CA LEU A 99 4.47 5.13 -5.13
C LEU A 99 3.96 6.56 -4.92
N THR A 100 4.43 7.24 -3.88
CA THR A 100 4.11 8.64 -3.59
C THR A 100 4.55 9.56 -4.73
N THR A 101 5.76 9.37 -5.25
CA THR A 101 6.31 10.18 -6.34
C THR A 101 5.50 10.01 -7.62
N ILE A 102 5.16 8.76 -7.96
CA ILE A 102 4.32 8.43 -9.12
C ILE A 102 2.96 9.12 -9.00
N LYS A 103 2.29 8.99 -7.86
CA LYS A 103 0.97 9.62 -7.61
C LYS A 103 1.02 11.14 -7.80
N LYS A 104 2.08 11.81 -7.31
CA LYS A 104 2.30 13.25 -7.51
C LYS A 104 2.52 13.64 -8.97
N VAL A 105 3.20 12.81 -9.75
CA VAL A 105 3.43 13.07 -11.19
C VAL A 105 2.17 12.81 -12.01
N SER A 106 1.45 11.72 -11.74
CA SER A 106 0.16 11.39 -12.38
C SER A 106 -0.91 12.42 -12.06
N GLY A 107 -1.00 12.89 -10.81
CA GLY A 107 -1.94 13.93 -10.40
C GLY A 107 -1.66 15.31 -11.02
N LYS A 108 -0.42 15.58 -11.44
CA LYS A 108 -0.05 16.79 -12.19
C LYS A 108 -0.36 16.70 -13.68
N THR A 109 -0.59 15.51 -14.22
CA THR A 109 -0.72 15.31 -15.67
C THR A 109 -2.15 15.22 -16.20
N VAL A 110 -3.18 14.79 -15.45
CA VAL A 110 -4.53 14.64 -16.04
C VAL A 110 -5.70 14.84 -15.08
N SER A 111 -6.60 15.75 -15.47
CA SER A 111 -7.99 15.85 -15.01
C SER A 111 -8.82 14.63 -15.45
N GLY A 112 -9.00 13.59 -14.63
CA GLY A 112 -9.91 12.47 -14.99
C GLY A 112 -9.92 11.27 -14.03
N LYS A 113 -10.77 11.33 -13.00
CA LYS A 113 -10.83 10.47 -11.79
C LYS A 113 -11.08 8.94 -11.93
N GLU A 114 -11.10 8.34 -13.12
CA GLU A 114 -11.36 6.89 -13.26
C GLU A 114 -10.24 6.13 -13.98
N LYS A 115 -9.51 6.80 -14.87
CA LYS A 115 -8.41 6.17 -15.64
C LYS A 115 -7.18 5.88 -14.78
N ASP A 116 -7.07 6.56 -13.64
CA ASP A 116 -5.90 6.51 -12.76
C ASP A 116 -5.80 5.22 -11.97
N TRP A 117 -6.91 4.55 -11.64
CA TRP A 117 -6.86 3.26 -10.97
C TRP A 117 -6.38 2.15 -11.91
N GLU A 118 -6.83 2.15 -13.16
CA GLU A 118 -6.35 1.21 -14.17
C GLU A 118 -4.90 1.46 -14.56
N ASN A 119 -4.48 2.72 -14.59
CA ASN A 119 -3.08 3.10 -14.83
C ASN A 119 -2.19 2.74 -13.64
N LEU A 120 -2.60 3.01 -12.40
CA LEU A 120 -1.87 2.63 -11.20
C LEU A 120 -1.77 1.10 -11.08
N ARG A 121 -2.85 0.37 -11.36
CA ARG A 121 -2.86 -1.09 -11.45
C ARG A 121 -1.89 -1.59 -12.51
N HIS A 122 -1.90 -1.02 -13.72
CA HIS A 122 -0.94 -1.36 -14.76
C HIS A 122 0.50 -1.04 -14.35
N LEU A 123 0.71 0.05 -13.63
CA LEU A 123 2.05 0.48 -13.22
C LEU A 123 2.60 -0.39 -12.09
N ILE A 124 1.79 -0.72 -11.08
CA ILE A 124 2.13 -1.67 -10.02
C ILE A 124 2.41 -3.03 -10.65
N LEU A 125 1.58 -3.50 -11.58
CA LEU A 125 1.86 -4.73 -12.33
C LEU A 125 3.17 -4.65 -13.12
N ALA A 126 3.47 -3.51 -13.75
CA ALA A 126 4.70 -3.33 -14.53
C ALA A 126 5.96 -3.24 -13.66
N THR A 127 5.85 -2.78 -12.40
CA THR A 127 6.97 -2.77 -11.44
C THR A 127 7.14 -4.11 -10.74
N VAL A 128 6.04 -4.85 -10.51
CA VAL A 128 6.07 -6.22 -9.97
C VAL A 128 6.52 -7.24 -11.02
N HIS A 129 6.35 -6.94 -12.32
CA HIS A 129 6.83 -7.74 -13.44
C HIS A 129 8.22 -7.33 -13.93
N ASP A 130 9.10 -6.89 -13.02
CA ASP A 130 10.54 -6.95 -13.25
C ASP A 130 11.05 -8.27 -12.66
N PRO A 131 11.23 -9.33 -13.47
CA PRO A 131 11.80 -10.57 -12.99
C PRO A 131 13.26 -10.30 -12.57
N ARG A 132 13.53 -10.33 -11.26
CA ARG A 132 14.87 -10.67 -10.78
C ARG A 132 15.25 -12.07 -11.27
#